data_AF-A0A1I4U964-F1
#
_entry.id   AF-A0A1I4U964-F1
#
_cell.length_a   1.000
_cell.length_b   1.000
_cell.length_c   1.000
_cell.angle_alpha   90.00
_cell.angle_beta   90.00
_cell.angle_gamma   90.00
#
_symmetry.space_group_name_H-M   'P 1'
#
loop_
_entity.id
_entity.type
_entity.pdbx_description
1 polymer ?
#
loop_
_entity_poly.entity_id
_entity_poly.type
_entity_poly.pdbx_seq_one_letter_code
_entity_poly.pdbx_strand_id
1 'polypeptide(L)'
;MSNQPLRSSRAKEALRQARKAFNQNELHVQRWFRLKITLGYATVVILAVILILSAVILLNHHRFNHSTVFWAGRTLFRDVPGVVLTVWKITLHPQFVALLEPVIKN
;
A
#
# COMPACT_ATOMS: atom_id res chain seq x y z
N MET A 1 -51.32 -14.59 -15.00
CA MET A 1 -50.87 -13.65 -13.95
C MET A 1 -49.52 -13.07 -14.35
N SER A 2 -49.47 -11.77 -14.64
CA SER A 2 -48.29 -11.07 -15.14
C SER A 2 -47.28 -10.83 -13.99
N ASN A 3 -46.16 -11.55 -13.99
CA ASN A 3 -45.07 -11.39 -13.01
C ASN A 3 -44.22 -10.11 -13.23
N GLN A 4 -44.66 -9.19 -14.10
CA GLN A 4 -43.92 -7.98 -14.45
C GLN A 4 -43.65 -7.00 -13.30
N PRO A 5 -44.57 -6.73 -12.33
CA PRO A 5 -44.28 -5.75 -11.29
C PRO A 5 -43.18 -6.22 -10.32
N LEU A 6 -43.10 -7.53 -10.04
CA LEU A 6 -42.06 -8.13 -9.19
C LEU A 6 -40.68 -8.13 -9.84
N ARG A 7 -40.59 -8.27 -11.17
CA ARG A 7 -39.32 -8.11 -11.90
C ARG A 7 -38.82 -6.67 -11.86
N SER A 8 -39.73 -5.69 -11.96
CA SER A 8 -39.36 -4.27 -11.99
C SER A 8 -38.83 -3.75 -10.65
N SER A 9 -39.39 -4.20 -9.53
CA SER A 9 -38.96 -3.81 -8.17
C SER A 9 -37.61 -4.40 -7.82
N ARG A 10 -37.41 -5.70 -8.06
CA ARG A 10 -36.12 -6.37 -7.87
C ARG A 10 -35.01 -5.76 -8.74
N ALA A 11 -35.32 -5.41 -10.00
CA ALA A 11 -34.35 -4.76 -10.89
C ALA A 11 -33.94 -3.36 -10.37
N LYS A 12 -34.88 -2.58 -9.84
CA LYS A 12 -34.59 -1.29 -9.19
C LYS A 12 -33.72 -1.46 -7.94
N GLU A 13 -34.00 -2.47 -7.12
CA GLU A 13 -33.21 -2.77 -5.92
C GLU A 13 -31.79 -3.24 -6.28
N ALA A 14 -31.65 -4.08 -7.29
CA ALA A 14 -30.34 -4.53 -7.80
C ALA A 14 -29.50 -3.35 -8.30
N LEU A 15 -30.08 -2.40 -9.04
CA LEU A 15 -29.38 -1.19 -9.48
C LEU A 15 -28.96 -0.31 -8.29
N ARG A 16 -29.80 -0.20 -7.26
CA ARG A 16 -29.47 0.54 -6.03
C ARG A 16 -28.35 -0.13 -5.26
N GLN A 17 -28.34 -1.45 -5.16
CA GLN A 17 -27.25 -2.22 -4.52
C GLN A 17 -25.95 -2.09 -5.31
N ALA A 18 -26.00 -2.25 -6.63
CA ALA A 18 -24.84 -2.07 -7.51
C ALA A 18 -24.25 -0.66 -7.38
N ARG A 19 -25.09 0.38 -7.32
CA ARG A 19 -24.64 1.75 -7.10
C ARG A 19 -24.01 1.96 -5.73
N LYS A 20 -24.57 1.38 -4.66
CA LYS A 20 -23.97 1.45 -3.32
C LYS A 20 -22.61 0.73 -3.26
N ALA A 21 -22.51 -0.46 -3.86
CA ALA A 21 -21.27 -1.23 -3.92
C ALA A 21 -20.20 -0.49 -4.73
N PHE A 22 -20.57 0.10 -5.87
CA PHE A 22 -19.69 0.92 -6.69
C PHE A 22 -19.14 2.11 -5.90
N ASN A 23 -20.01 2.87 -5.23
CA ASN A 23 -19.60 4.04 -4.46
C ASN A 23 -18.68 3.67 -3.27
N GLN A 24 -18.94 2.55 -2.61
CA GLN A 24 -18.05 2.03 -1.56
C GLN A 24 -16.68 1.64 -2.13
N ASN A 25 -16.66 0.94 -3.27
CA ASN A 25 -15.41 0.56 -3.93
C ASN A 25 -14.57 1.78 -4.33
N GLU A 26 -15.20 2.82 -4.89
CA GLU A 26 -14.52 4.06 -5.26
C GLU A 26 -13.83 4.72 -4.05
N LEU A 27 -14.52 4.81 -2.91
CA LEU A 27 -13.95 5.33 -1.66
C LEU A 27 -12.80 4.47 -1.13
N HIS A 28 -12.91 3.15 -1.22
CA HIS A 28 -11.85 2.22 -0.82
C HIS A 28 -10.60 2.41 -1.69
N VAL A 29 -10.76 2.49 -3.01
CA VAL A 29 -9.64 2.74 -3.95
C VAL A 29 -8.97 4.07 -3.65
N GLN A 30 -9.73 5.14 -3.44
CA GLN A 30 -9.17 6.46 -3.12
C GLN A 30 -8.40 6.50 -1.79
N ARG A 31 -8.89 5.80 -0.75
CA ARG A 31 -8.19 5.71 0.54
C ARG A 31 -6.92 4.88 0.41
N TRP A 32 -7.00 3.75 -0.29
CA TRP A 32 -5.86 2.88 -0.53
C TRP A 32 -4.77 3.58 -1.34
N PHE A 33 -5.15 4.38 -2.32
CA PHE A 33 -4.22 5.20 -3.10
C PHE A 33 -3.47 6.21 -2.22
N ARG A 34 -4.18 6.94 -1.35
CA ARG A 34 -3.56 7.87 -0.39
C ARG A 34 -2.61 7.17 0.59
N LEU A 35 -2.97 5.99 1.08
CA LEU A 35 -2.11 5.19 1.95
C LEU A 35 -0.82 4.77 1.23
N LYS A 36 -0.91 4.33 -0.04
CA LYS A 36 0.28 4.00 -0.85
C LYS A 36 1.22 5.19 -1.01
N ILE A 37 0.67 6.38 -1.31
CA ILE A 37 1.46 7.61 -1.45
C ILE A 37 2.16 7.95 -0.12
N THR A 38 1.41 7.92 0.99
CA THR A 38 1.95 8.24 2.32
C THR A 38 3.06 7.27 2.71
N LEU A 39 2.86 5.98 2.45
CA LEU A 39 3.86 4.95 2.74
C LEU A 39 5.11 5.11 1.88
N GLY A 40 4.95 5.47 0.60
CA GLY A 40 6.06 5.81 -0.28
C GLY A 40 6.90 6.96 0.27
N TYR A 41 6.25 8.08 0.61
CA TYR A 41 6.95 9.24 1.20
C TYR A 41 7.61 8.91 2.55
N ALA A 42 6.92 8.19 3.44
CA ALA A 42 7.49 7.79 4.73
C ALA A 42 8.74 6.91 4.54
N THR A 43 8.72 6.01 3.57
CA THR A 43 9.86 5.13 3.27
C THR A 43 11.06 5.93 2.77
N VAL A 44 10.84 6.92 1.88
CA VAL A 44 11.91 7.81 1.40
C VAL A 44 12.53 8.61 2.54
N VAL A 45 11.70 9.14 3.46
CA VAL A 45 12.18 9.90 4.62
C VAL A 45 13.02 9.02 5.56
N ILE A 46 12.55 7.81 5.88
CA ILE A 46 13.29 6.87 6.72
C ILE A 46 14.61 6.48 6.08
N LEU A 47 14.62 6.18 4.77
CA LEU A 47 15.85 5.86 4.03
C LEU A 47 16.84 7.04 4.09
N ALA A 48 16.38 8.27 3.89
CA ALA A 48 17.22 9.46 3.97
C ALA A 48 17.87 9.62 5.35
N VAL A 49 17.12 9.39 6.43
CA VAL A 49 17.65 9.45 7.81
C VAL A 49 18.74 8.41 8.01
N ILE A 50 18.54 7.17 7.58
CA ILE A 50 19.53 6.09 7.71
C ILE A 50 20.79 6.42 6.90
N LEU A 51 20.61 6.96 5.70
CA LEU A 51 21.72 7.34 4.82
C LEU A 51 22.57 8.46 5.45
N ILE A 52 21.91 9.49 6.01
CA ILE A 52 22.60 10.58 6.74
C ILE A 52 23.35 10.03 7.95
N LEU A 53 22.71 9.19 8.78
CA LEU A 53 23.36 8.60 9.95
C LEU A 53 24.59 7.77 9.56
N SER A 54 24.45 6.91 8.55
CA SER A 54 25.57 6.11 8.06
C SER A 54 26.68 6.96 7.46
N ALA A 55 26.35 8.03 6.72
CA ALA A 55 27.34 8.96 6.18
C ALA A 55 28.11 9.69 7.28
N VAL A 56 27.43 10.16 8.34
CA VAL A 56 28.06 10.80 9.50
C VAL A 56 29.04 9.84 10.20
N ILE A 57 28.65 8.58 10.36
CA ILE A 57 29.49 7.53 10.97
C ILE A 57 30.72 7.25 10.09
N LEU A 58 30.55 7.14 8.77
CA LEU A 58 31.65 6.87 7.83
C LEU A 58 32.64 8.04 7.74
N LEU A 59 32.13 9.27 7.67
CA LEU A 59 32.98 10.47 7.58
C LEU A 59 33.77 10.70 8.87
N ASN A 60 33.21 10.32 10.03
CA ASN A 60 33.89 10.38 11.33
C ASN A 60 34.48 9.04 11.77
N HIS A 61 34.85 8.15 10.83
CA HIS A 61 35.32 6.78 11.12
C HIS A 61 36.44 6.71 12.17
N HIS A 62 37.30 7.73 12.29
CA HIS A 62 38.37 7.78 13.30
C HIS A 62 37.85 7.90 14.75
N ARG A 63 36.63 8.38 14.95
CA ARG A 63 35.99 8.51 16.28
C ARG A 63 35.15 7.30 16.67
N PHE A 64 34.90 6.38 15.74
CA PHE A 64 34.01 5.25 15.93
C PHE A 64 34.77 3.93 15.87
N ASN A 65 34.38 2.98 16.71
CA ASN A 65 34.99 1.65 16.72
C ASN A 65 34.72 0.93 15.39
N HIS A 66 35.66 0.10 14.94
CA HIS A 66 35.57 -0.67 13.69
C HIS A 66 34.26 -1.46 13.57
N SER A 67 33.76 -1.99 14.69
CA SER A 67 32.47 -2.69 14.75
C SER A 67 31.30 -1.80 14.33
N THR A 68 31.27 -0.55 14.79
CA THR A 68 30.19 0.41 14.49
C THR A 68 30.17 0.78 13.00
N VAL A 69 31.35 0.99 12.40
CA VAL A 69 31.49 1.28 10.96
C VAL A 69 31.04 0.08 10.13
N PHE A 70 31.39 -1.14 10.54
CA PHE A 70 30.96 -2.37 9.86
C PHE A 70 29.43 -2.54 9.88
N TRP A 71 28.78 -2.30 11.03
CA TRP A 71 27.33 -2.32 11.14
C TRP A 71 26.67 -1.24 10.27
N ALA A 72 27.20 -0.02 10.26
CA ALA A 72 26.67 1.07 9.42
C ALA A 72 26.74 0.73 7.92
N GLY A 73 27.87 0.16 7.47
CA GLY A 73 28.02 -0.30 6.09
C GLY A 73 27.05 -1.43 5.72
N ARG A 74 26.86 -2.39 6.63
CA ARG A 74 25.90 -3.50 6.44
C ARG A 74 24.46 -3.00 6.40
N THR A 75 24.10 -2.03 7.22
CA THR A 75 22.78 -1.39 7.24
C THR A 75 22.51 -0.69 5.91
N LEU A 76 23.46 0.09 5.38
CA LEU A 76 23.32 0.71 4.05
C LEU A 76 23.07 -0.32 2.94
N PHE A 77 23.85 -1.41 2.93
CA PHE A 77 23.74 -2.41 1.87
C PHE A 77 22.45 -3.26 1.97
N ARG A 78 21.87 -3.39 3.16
CA ARG A 78 20.63 -4.13 3.38
C ARG A 78 19.38 -3.26 3.15
N ASP A 79 19.42 -2.01 3.58
CA ASP A 79 18.23 -1.15 3.59
C ASP A 79 17.84 -0.69 2.18
N VAL A 80 18.81 -0.43 1.29
CA VAL A 80 18.53 -0.06 -0.10
C VAL A 80 17.73 -1.16 -0.84
N PRO A 81 18.19 -2.43 -0.92
CA PRO A 81 17.41 -3.48 -1.56
C PRO A 81 16.14 -3.83 -0.76
N GLY A 82 16.18 -3.76 0.58
CA GLY A 82 15.01 -4.02 1.43
C GLY A 82 13.86 -3.04 1.17
N VAL A 83 14.16 -1.75 1.02
CA VAL A 83 13.19 -0.71 0.66
C VAL A 83 12.63 -0.93 -0.75
N VAL A 84 13.48 -1.23 -1.73
CA VAL A 84 13.04 -1.53 -3.11
C VAL A 84 12.07 -2.71 -3.14
N LEU A 85 12.40 -3.81 -2.45
CA LEU A 85 11.55 -5.00 -2.36
C LEU A 85 10.21 -4.71 -1.67
N THR A 86 10.23 -3.86 -0.64
CA THR A 86 9.03 -3.48 0.11
C THR A 86 8.09 -2.65 -0.76
N VAL A 87 8.62 -1.61 -1.42
CA VAL A 87 7.84 -0.77 -2.36
C VAL A 87 7.32 -1.60 -3.52
N TRP A 88 8.14 -2.48 -4.10
CA TRP A 88 7.72 -3.42 -5.15
C TRP A 88 6.54 -4.27 -4.69
N LYS A 89 6.64 -4.93 -3.53
CA LYS A 89 5.59 -5.81 -3.00
C LYS A 89 4.27 -5.07 -2.75
N ILE A 90 4.32 -3.87 -2.16
CA ILE A 90 3.13 -3.06 -1.89
C ILE A 90 2.48 -2.53 -3.17
N THR A 91 3.29 -2.19 -4.17
CA THR A 91 2.79 -1.63 -5.43
C THR A 91 2.20 -2.71 -6.33
N LEU A 92 2.85 -3.88 -6.40
CA LEU A 92 2.53 -4.94 -7.37
C LEU A 92 1.74 -6.13 -6.83
N HIS A 93 1.65 -6.32 -5.50
CA HIS A 93 0.69 -7.27 -4.90
C HIS A 93 -0.49 -6.53 -4.25
N PRO A 94 -1.49 -6.06 -5.04
CA PRO A 94 -2.73 -5.50 -4.53
C PRO A 94 -3.76 -6.58 -4.16
N GLN A 95 -3.34 -7.81 -3.80
CA GLN A 95 -4.23 -8.96 -3.58
C GLN A 95 -5.23 -8.78 -2.41
N PHE A 96 -5.18 -7.65 -1.71
CA PHE A 96 -6.14 -7.24 -0.67
C PHE A 96 -7.07 -6.10 -1.12
N VAL A 97 -7.20 -5.82 -2.41
CA VAL A 97 -8.41 -5.15 -2.89
C VAL A 97 -9.49 -6.21 -2.83
N ALA A 98 -10.19 -6.28 -1.70
CA ALA A 98 -11.42 -7.03 -1.58
C ALA A 98 -12.38 -6.50 -2.65
N LEU A 99 -12.36 -7.15 -3.82
CA LEU A 99 -13.46 -7.09 -4.75
C LEU A 99 -14.65 -7.60 -3.95
N LEU A 100 -15.48 -6.68 -3.45
CA LEU A 100 -16.85 -6.98 -3.09
C LEU A 100 -17.53 -7.35 -4.42
N GLU A 101 -17.28 -8.56 -4.91
CA GLU A 101 -18.04 -9.11 -6.01
C GLU A 101 -19.49 -9.11 -5.54
N PRO A 102 -20.41 -8.46 -6.28
CA PRO A 102 -21.81 -8.52 -5.94
C PRO A 102 -22.22 -9.98 -5.97
N VAL A 103 -22.64 -10.52 -4.83
CA VAL A 103 -23.26 -11.85 -4.76
C VAL A 103 -24.61 -11.75 -5.47
N ILE A 104 -24.61 -11.88 -6.79
CA ILE A 104 -25.82 -12.09 -7.57
C ILE A 104 -26.16 -13.56 -7.36
N LYS A 105 -26.94 -13.84 -6.31
CA LYS A 105 -27.45 -15.19 -6.08
C LYS A 105 -28.55 -15.44 -7.12
N ASN A 106 -28.25 -16.29 -8.11
CA ASN A 106 -29.22 -16.80 -9.09
C ASN A 106 -30.31 -17.61 -8.42
#